data_AF-A0A948Q503-F1
#
_entry.id   AF-A0A948Q503-F1
#
_cell.length_a   1.000
_cell.length_b   1.000
_cell.length_c   1.000
_cell.angle_alpha   90.00
_cell.angle_beta   90.00
_cell.angle_gamma   90.00
#
_symmetry.space_group_name_H-M   'P 1'
#
loop_
_entity.id
_entity.type
_entity.pdbx_description
1 polymer ?
#
loop_
_entity_poly.entity_id
_entity_poly.type
_entity_poly.pdbx_seq_one_letter_code
_entity_poly.pdbx_strand_id
1 'polypeptide(L)'
;MHLKDTIERVLDLSRLMCEALDRDDVPTALEHLVSREQAMAAFIEADQAASDPEKSACADLLTELKLADRELQDLAATVMAGAKTEMCRSLGVPAAAPDARQCRTGCLDRRA
;
A
#
# COMPACT_ATOMS: atom_id res chain seq x y z
N MET A 1 -16.14 23.58 -5.87
CA MET A 1 -16.29 22.10 -5.93
C MET A 1 -14.99 21.48 -5.42
N HIS A 2 -14.70 21.62 -4.12
CA HIS A 2 -13.34 21.41 -3.58
C HIS A 2 -13.02 19.94 -3.26
N LEU A 3 -14.00 19.16 -2.78
CA LEU A 3 -13.83 17.75 -2.42
C LEU A 3 -13.53 16.86 -3.65
N LYS A 4 -14.23 17.10 -4.76
CA LYS A 4 -14.01 16.33 -5.99
C LYS A 4 -12.57 16.49 -6.49
N ASP A 5 -12.10 17.73 -6.57
CA ASP A 5 -10.75 18.06 -7.06
C ASP A 5 -9.66 17.42 -6.20
N THR A 6 -9.85 17.35 -4.88
CA THR A 6 -8.88 16.70 -3.98
C THR A 6 -8.93 15.18 -4.11
N ILE A 7 -10.09 14.55 -4.28
CA ILE A 7 -10.19 13.11 -4.54
C ILE A 7 -9.51 12.74 -5.86
N GLU A 8 -9.81 13.46 -6.94
CA GLU A 8 -9.21 13.21 -8.27
C GLU A 8 -7.68 13.35 -8.21
N ARG A 9 -7.18 14.37 -7.50
CA ARG A 9 -5.73 14.54 -7.31
C ARG A 9 -5.08 13.38 -6.56
N VAL A 10 -5.71 12.87 -5.49
CA VAL A 10 -5.19 11.71 -4.77
C VAL A 10 -5.22 10.47 -5.67
N LEU A 11 -6.31 10.26 -6.41
CA LEU A 11 -6.46 9.15 -7.36
C LEU A 11 -5.35 9.15 -8.42
N ASP A 12 -5.10 10.29 -9.05
CA ASP A 12 -4.07 10.40 -10.08
C ASP A 12 -2.68 10.08 -9.51
N LEU A 13 -2.37 10.56 -8.30
CA LEU A 13 -1.11 10.24 -7.62
C LEU A 13 -1.03 8.76 -7.23
N SER A 14 -2.11 8.15 -6.76
CA SER A 14 -2.17 6.71 -6.49
C SER A 14 -1.89 5.90 -7.76
N ARG A 15 -2.49 6.26 -8.90
CA ARG A 15 -2.26 5.58 -10.19
C ARG A 15 -0.83 5.72 -10.67
N LEU A 16 -0.24 6.92 -10.60
CA LEU A 16 1.17 7.15 -10.96
C LEU A 16 2.12 6.31 -10.09
N MET A 17 1.81 6.16 -8.79
CA MET A 17 2.57 5.28 -7.92
C MET A 17 2.42 3.80 -8.32
N CYS A 18 1.22 3.33 -8.63
CA CYS A 18 1.01 1.96 -9.12
C CYS A 18 1.79 1.72 -10.42
N GLU A 19 1.70 2.62 -11.39
CA GLU A 19 2.44 2.52 -12.67
C GLU A 19 3.97 2.52 -12.47
N ALA A 20 4.48 3.22 -11.47
CA ALA A 20 5.89 3.20 -11.13
C ALA A 20 6.29 1.85 -10.50
N LEU A 21 5.50 1.35 -9.54
CA LEU A 21 5.76 0.06 -8.89
C LEU A 21 5.63 -1.13 -9.86
N ASP A 22 4.67 -1.11 -10.78
CA ASP A 22 4.51 -2.13 -11.83
C ASP A 22 5.72 -2.22 -12.77
N ARG A 23 6.47 -1.11 -12.91
CA ARG A 23 7.71 -1.04 -13.68
C ARG A 23 8.97 -1.29 -12.83
N ASP A 24 8.80 -1.74 -11.59
CA ASP A 24 9.86 -1.88 -10.58
C ASP A 24 10.62 -0.56 -10.30
N ASP A 25 10.05 0.60 -10.64
CA ASP A 25 10.64 1.92 -10.43
C ASP A 25 10.25 2.48 -9.05
N VAL A 26 10.83 1.88 -8.01
CA VAL A 26 10.62 2.27 -6.61
C VAL A 26 11.00 3.73 -6.34
N PRO A 27 12.12 4.27 -6.86
CA PRO A 27 12.47 5.68 -6.66
C PRO A 27 11.36 6.63 -7.13
N THR A 28 10.84 6.46 -8.36
CA THR A 28 9.76 7.30 -8.87
C THR A 28 8.48 7.16 -8.05
N ALA A 29 8.14 5.93 -7.60
CA ALA A 29 7.00 5.72 -6.72
C ALA A 29 7.12 6.49 -5.39
N LEU A 30 8.33 6.56 -4.82
CA LEU A 30 8.62 7.31 -3.59
C LEU A 30 8.57 8.83 -3.79
N GLU A 31 8.96 9.35 -4.96
CA GLU A 31 8.80 10.77 -5.29
C GLU A 31 7.32 11.18 -5.29
N HIS A 32 6.44 10.32 -5.82
CA HIS A 32 5.00 10.56 -5.83
C HIS A 32 4.35 10.43 -4.45
N LEU A 33 4.91 9.60 -3.55
CA LEU A 33 4.37 9.40 -2.19
C LEU A 33 4.23 10.72 -1.42
N VAL A 34 5.26 11.57 -1.44
CA VAL A 34 5.24 12.86 -0.72
C VAL A 34 4.11 13.75 -1.24
N SER A 35 3.95 13.81 -2.56
CA SER A 35 2.87 14.58 -3.19
C SER A 35 1.49 14.01 -2.86
N ARG A 36 1.38 12.68 -2.78
CA ARG A 36 0.14 11.98 -2.43
C ARG A 36 -0.24 12.23 -0.97
N GLU A 37 0.70 12.24 -0.04
CA GLU A 37 0.45 12.55 1.37
C GLU A 37 -0.09 13.97 1.56
N GLN A 38 0.48 14.94 0.86
CA GLN A 38 -0.01 16.33 0.87
C GLN A 38 -1.43 16.44 0.28
N ALA A 39 -1.69 15.74 -0.83
CA ALA A 39 -3.02 15.70 -1.43
C ALA A 39 -4.04 15.00 -0.51
N MET A 40 -3.63 13.96 0.22
CA MET A 40 -4.46 13.26 1.19
C MET A 40 -4.82 14.16 2.39
N ALA A 41 -3.89 14.97 2.88
CA ALA A 41 -4.18 15.95 3.93
C ALA A 41 -5.25 16.95 3.47
N ALA A 42 -5.11 17.50 2.25
CA ALA A 42 -6.10 18.39 1.66
C ALA A 42 -7.47 17.70 1.42
N PHE A 43 -7.46 16.43 1.03
CA PHE A 43 -8.68 15.62 0.93
C PHE A 43 -9.38 15.48 2.28
N ILE A 44 -8.66 15.17 3.36
CA ILE A 44 -9.23 15.03 4.70
C ILE A 44 -9.88 16.34 5.15
N GLU A 45 -9.22 17.47 4.95
CA GLU A 45 -9.78 18.79 5.25
C GLU A 45 -11.04 19.07 4.42
N ALA A 46 -10.99 18.77 3.11
CA ALA A 46 -12.13 18.96 2.21
C ALA A 46 -13.32 18.04 2.57
N ASP A 47 -13.08 16.79 2.97
CA ASP A 47 -14.14 15.86 3.38
C ASP A 47 -14.80 16.32 4.69
N GLN A 48 -14.03 16.84 5.64
CA GLN A 48 -14.57 17.38 6.90
C GLN A 48 -15.46 18.61 6.67
N ALA A 49 -15.11 19.44 5.68
CA ALA A 49 -15.88 20.64 5.34
C ALA A 49 -17.04 20.37 4.36
N ALA A 50 -17.05 19.23 3.67
CA ALA A 50 -18.04 18.91 2.64
C ALA A 50 -19.42 18.60 3.21
N SER A 51 -20.44 19.05 2.49
CA SER A 51 -21.84 18.76 2.79
C SER A 51 -22.25 17.35 2.37
N ASP A 52 -23.30 16.79 2.97
CA ASP A 52 -23.83 15.46 2.58
C ASP A 52 -24.17 15.33 1.09
N PRO A 53 -24.76 16.35 0.42
CA PRO A 53 -24.97 16.30 -1.03
C PRO A 53 -23.67 16.24 -1.84
N GLU A 54 -22.62 16.95 -1.42
CA GLU A 54 -21.31 16.90 -2.09
C GLU A 54 -20.64 15.53 -1.91
N LYS A 55 -20.73 14.95 -0.70
CA LYS A 55 -20.22 13.60 -0.43
C LYS A 55 -20.95 12.55 -1.26
N SER A 56 -22.28 12.67 -1.35
CA SER A 56 -23.11 11.81 -2.20
C SER A 56 -22.73 11.91 -3.67
N ALA A 57 -22.50 13.14 -4.17
CA ALA A 57 -22.05 13.36 -5.54
C ALA A 57 -20.65 12.80 -5.83
N CYS A 58 -19.80 12.62 -4.81
CA CYS A 58 -18.46 12.05 -4.92
C CYS A 58 -18.37 10.58 -4.53
N ALA A 59 -19.48 9.89 -4.26
CA ALA A 59 -19.49 8.53 -3.72
C ALA A 59 -18.75 7.50 -4.61
N ASP A 60 -18.88 7.64 -5.92
CA ASP A 60 -18.22 6.77 -6.89
C ASP A 60 -16.70 7.00 -6.88
N LEU A 61 -16.26 8.26 -6.85
CA LEU A 61 -14.84 8.63 -6.77
C LEU A 61 -14.21 8.18 -5.44
N LEU A 62 -14.94 8.26 -4.32
CA LEU A 62 -14.48 7.73 -3.03
C LEU A 62 -14.33 6.21 -3.05
N THR A 63 -15.21 5.51 -3.77
CA THR A 63 -15.10 4.06 -3.97
C THR A 63 -13.88 3.72 -4.81
N GLU A 64 -13.66 4.47 -5.89
CA GLU A 64 -12.50 4.31 -6.75
C GLU A 64 -11.19 4.56 -5.99
N LEU A 65 -11.15 5.59 -5.14
CA LEU A 65 -9.98 5.89 -4.32
C LEU A 65 -9.64 4.73 -3.37
N LYS A 66 -10.64 4.11 -2.74
CA LYS A 66 -10.43 2.93 -1.88
C LYS A 66 -9.88 1.73 -2.65
N LEU A 67 -10.31 1.54 -3.90
CA LEU A 67 -9.81 0.47 -4.76
C LEU A 67 -8.34 0.73 -5.15
N ALA A 68 -8.03 1.95 -5.59
CA ALA A 68 -6.67 2.35 -5.91
C ALA A 68 -5.71 2.21 -4.71
N ASP A 69 -6.17 2.58 -3.52
CA ASP A 69 -5.38 2.45 -2.29
C ASP A 69 -5.08 0.98 -1.94
N ARG A 70 -6.05 0.09 -2.17
CA ARG A 70 -5.87 -1.35 -1.96
C ARG A 70 -4.86 -1.92 -2.96
N GLU A 71 -5.00 -1.56 -4.24
CA GLU A 71 -4.06 -1.99 -5.28
C GLU A 71 -2.63 -1.53 -4.98
N LEU A 72 -2.47 -0.26 -4.58
CA LEU A 72 -1.17 0.29 -4.20
C LEU A 72 -0.56 -0.45 -3.00
N GLN A 73 -1.38 -0.83 -2.00
CA GLN A 73 -0.93 -1.65 -0.86
C GLN A 73 -0.47 -3.05 -1.28
N ASP A 74 -1.21 -3.70 -2.16
CA ASP A 74 -0.89 -5.04 -2.65
C ASP A 74 0.42 -5.03 -3.49
N LEU A 75 0.61 -4.01 -4.33
CA LEU A 75 1.86 -3.80 -5.09
C LEU A 75 3.03 -3.50 -4.16
N ALA A 76 2.89 -2.57 -3.22
CA ALA A 76 3.93 -2.24 -2.26
C ALA A 76 4.34 -3.45 -1.41
N ALA A 77 3.38 -4.29 -1.00
CA ALA A 77 3.64 -5.53 -0.27
C ALA A 77 4.48 -6.52 -1.10
N THR A 78 4.17 -6.64 -2.40
CA THR A 78 4.91 -7.49 -3.33
C THR A 78 6.36 -7.01 -3.50
N VAL A 79 6.55 -5.71 -3.73
CA VAL A 79 7.89 -5.10 -3.86
C VAL A 79 8.70 -5.28 -2.58
N MET A 80 8.11 -5.02 -1.41
CA MET A 80 8.78 -5.21 -0.11
C MET A 80 9.16 -6.67 0.14
N ALA A 81 8.31 -7.63 -0.23
CA ALA A 81 8.63 -9.05 -0.11
C ALA A 81 9.81 -9.46 -1.00
N GLY A 82 9.87 -8.91 -2.23
CA GLY A 82 11.02 -9.06 -3.13
C GLY A 82 12.30 -8.50 -2.54
N ALA A 83 12.28 -7.24 -2.09
CA ALA A 83 13.42 -6.58 -1.46
C ALA A 83 13.92 -7.31 -0.21
N LYS A 84 13.00 -7.79 0.65
CA LYS A 84 13.33 -8.60 1.82
C LYS A 84 14.05 -9.89 1.43
N THR A 85 13.56 -10.58 0.39
CA THR A 85 14.16 -11.82 -0.09
C THR A 85 15.58 -11.59 -0.60
N GLU A 86 15.80 -10.51 -1.37
CA GLU A 86 17.12 -10.14 -1.88
C GLU A 86 18.10 -9.75 -0.78
N MET A 87 17.62 -9.01 0.22
CA MET A 87 18.41 -8.64 1.39
C MET A 87 18.83 -9.88 2.20
N CYS A 88 17.91 -10.81 2.48
CA CYS A 88 18.22 -12.07 3.16
C CYS A 88 19.26 -12.89 2.39
N ARG A 89 19.12 -13.00 1.07
CA ARG A 89 20.09 -13.65 0.18
C ARG A 89 21.48 -13.00 0.30
N SER A 90 21.54 -11.67 0.22
CA SER A 90 22.79 -10.90 0.28
C SER A 90 23.49 -11.01 1.63
N LEU A 91 22.73 -11.10 2.73
CA LEU A 91 23.26 -11.23 4.09
C LEU A 91 23.60 -12.68 4.48
N GLY A 92 23.32 -13.67 3.62
CA GLY A 92 23.47 -15.08 3.95
C GLY A 92 22.55 -15.54 5.10
N VAL A 93 21.50 -14.76 5.38
CA VAL A 93 20.51 -15.07 6.42
C VAL A 93 19.34 -15.75 5.72
N PRO A 94 18.89 -16.94 6.17
CA PRO A 94 17.72 -17.56 5.57
C PRO A 94 16.53 -16.59 5.65
N ALA A 95 15.89 -16.32 4.51
CA ALA A 95 14.64 -15.59 4.48
C ALA A 95 13.67 -16.36 5.38
N ALA A 96 13.31 -15.76 6.53
CA ALA A 96 12.52 -16.46 7.54
C ALA A 96 11.31 -17.10 6.86
N ALA A 97 11.25 -18.43 6.91
CA ALA A 97 10.10 -19.18 6.42
C ALA A 97 8.84 -18.64 7.12
N PRO A 98 7.69 -18.54 6.42
CA PRO A 98 6.43 -18.21 7.07
C PRO A 98 6.25 -19.16 8.25
N ASP A 99 5.98 -18.61 9.44
CA ASP A 99 5.92 -19.29 10.74
C ASP A 99 5.77 -20.79 10.57
N ALA A 100 6.89 -21.51 10.77
CA ALA A 100 6.85 -22.94 10.94
C ALA A 100 5.97 -23.16 12.16
N ARG A 101 4.68 -23.46 11.91
CA ARG A 101 3.71 -23.89 12.91
C ARG A 101 4.46 -24.80 13.85
N GLN A 102 4.58 -24.37 15.10
CA GLN A 102 5.15 -25.14 16.20
C GLN A 102 4.86 -26.61 15.94
N CYS A 103 5.91 -27.43 15.79
CA CYS A 103 5.77 -28.86 15.72
C CYS A 103 5.08 -29.33 17.01
N ARG A 104 3.75 -29.39 16.98
CA ARG A 104 2.89 -29.86 18.08
C ARG A 104 2.70 -31.38 18.00
N THR A 105 3.72 -32.10 17.55
CA THR A 105 3.75 -33.56 17.62
C THR A 105 5.13 -34.03 18.07
N GLY A 106 5.28 -34.08 19.40
CA GLY A 106 6.06 -35.08 20.13
C GLY A 106 7.45 -35.43 19.64
N CYS A 107 8.44 -34.56 19.89
CA CYS A 107 9.82 -35.04 20.09
C CYS A 107 10.02 -35.36 21.58
N LEU A 108 9.40 -36.44 22.04
CA LEU A 108 9.73 -37.08 23.31
C LEU A 108 10.63 -38.29 23.04
N ASP A 109 11.83 -38.22 23.62
CA ASP A 109 12.78 -39.28 24.02
C ASP A 109 12.98 -40.53 23.16
N ARG A 110 14.26 -40.79 22.82
CA ARG A 110 14.91 -42.07 23.13
C ARG A 110 16.43 -41.90 23.22
N ARG A 111 16.94 -41.92 24.46
CA ARG A 111 18.28 -42.46 24.75
C ARG A 111 18.30 -43.94 24.38
N ALA A 112 19.28 -44.34 23.59
CA ALA A 112 19.96 -45.64 23.63
C ALA A 112 21.41 -45.39 23.23
#